data_AF-A0A2T9Z986-F1
#
_entry.id   AF-A0A2T9Z986-F1
#
_cell.length_a   1.000
_cell.length_b   1.000
_cell.length_c   1.000
_cell.angle_alpha   90.00
_cell.angle_beta   90.00
_cell.angle_gamma   90.00
#
_symmetry.space_group_name_H-M   'P 1'
#
loop_
_entity.id
_entity.type
_entity.pdbx_description
1 polymer ?
#
loop_
_entity_poly.entity_id
_entity_poly.type
_entity_poly.pdbx_seq_one_letter_code
_entity_poly.pdbx_strand_id
1 'polypeptide(L)'
;MLPGLRPFTSSATAVSKRLFHVSAVSNAKLTKKKIQQIKQNKILETQKEHIKRAEKVKKDAEFLKLIISKQQVENGEIPDSYITIVDSKLAETILKNAPEAVAEGIFQRSGIHYSKSTVPQAKAQADITRRIISLQNQNSVALLKHNLNIAVKYFARFEGDTASPEVQAGVFTVRIANLADHLRNSHKDHTTRRIYTQYLHKRQKILRYLKTQSLERYYTTLKKLGLTPEMVENQIPFPKRVE
;
A
#
# COMPACT_ATOMS: atom_id res chain seq x y z
N MET A 1 103.79 14.86 37.40
CA MET A 1 102.77 15.43 36.51
C MET A 1 102.04 14.30 35.79
N LEU A 2 100.71 14.38 35.75
CA LEU A 2 99.74 13.62 34.93
C LEU A 2 99.45 12.14 35.33
N PRO A 3 98.23 11.62 35.04
CA PRO A 3 96.95 12.03 35.62
C PRO A 3 96.10 10.81 36.07
N GLY A 4 95.03 11.09 36.82
CA GLY A 4 94.19 10.12 37.52
C GLY A 4 93.48 9.06 36.66
N LEU A 5 93.26 7.90 37.29
CA LEU A 5 92.39 6.83 36.81
C LEU A 5 90.97 7.37 36.60
N ARG A 6 90.43 7.21 35.39
CA ARG A 6 89.00 7.41 35.11
C ARG A 6 88.24 6.12 35.45
N PRO A 7 87.04 6.19 36.06
CA PRO A 7 86.21 5.01 36.26
C PRO A 7 85.65 4.54 34.91
N PHE A 8 85.59 3.22 34.71
CA PHE A 8 84.87 2.61 33.60
C PHE A 8 83.41 3.07 33.62
N THR A 9 83.03 3.95 32.70
CA THR A 9 81.62 4.18 32.41
C THR A 9 81.14 2.99 31.61
N SER A 10 80.25 2.20 32.19
CA SER A 10 79.53 1.14 31.48
C SER A 10 78.75 1.80 30.34
N SER A 11 79.19 1.59 29.10
CA SER A 11 78.38 1.87 27.92
C SER A 11 77.29 0.81 27.88
N ALA A 12 76.22 1.05 28.65
CA ALA A 12 74.98 0.34 28.45
C ALA A 12 74.51 0.65 27.03
N THR A 13 74.76 -0.26 26.09
CA THR A 13 74.09 -0.27 24.79
C THR A 13 72.60 -0.24 25.08
N ALA A 14 71.97 0.92 24.88
CA ALA A 14 70.53 1.06 24.93
C ALA A 14 69.98 0.18 23.81
N VAL A 15 69.59 -1.04 24.14
CA VAL A 15 68.73 -1.85 23.28
C VAL A 15 67.49 -0.99 23.08
N SER A 16 67.39 -0.39 21.89
CA SER A 16 66.19 0.29 21.46
C SER A 16 65.08 -0.73 21.60
N LYS A 17 64.26 -0.58 22.67
CA LYS A 17 62.96 -1.21 22.72
C LYS A 17 62.28 -0.69 21.46
N ARG A 18 62.31 -1.48 20.38
CA ARG A 18 61.39 -1.27 19.26
C ARG A 18 60.05 -1.19 19.94
N LEU A 19 59.51 0.02 20.03
CA LEU A 19 58.12 0.25 20.30
C LEU A 19 57.46 -0.52 19.16
N PHE A 20 57.04 -1.76 19.45
CA PHE A 20 56.12 -2.46 18.58
C PHE A 20 54.92 -1.54 18.53
N HIS A 21 54.89 -0.72 17.49
CA HIS A 21 53.86 0.26 17.30
C HIS A 21 52.54 -0.49 17.43
N VAL A 22 51.65 0.06 18.25
CA VAL A 22 50.25 -0.35 18.39
C VAL A 22 49.49 -0.33 17.04
N SER A 23 50.16 0.02 15.93
CA SER A 23 49.65 0.16 14.58
C SER A 23 49.02 -1.11 14.01
N ALA A 24 49.55 -2.32 14.27
CA ALA A 24 48.93 -3.53 13.71
C ALA A 24 47.55 -3.83 14.32
N VAL A 25 47.42 -3.67 15.65
CA VAL A 25 46.17 -3.91 16.38
C VAL A 25 45.17 -2.74 16.20
N SER A 26 45.65 -1.49 16.10
CA SER A 26 44.80 -0.33 15.81
C SER A 26 44.33 -0.31 14.35
N ASN A 27 45.18 -0.69 13.39
CA ASN A 27 44.81 -0.85 11.98
C ASN A 27 43.86 -2.03 11.78
N ALA A 28 44.02 -3.15 12.52
CA ALA A 28 43.07 -4.28 12.49
C ALA A 28 41.69 -3.96 13.13
N LYS A 29 41.61 -2.97 14.03
CA LYS A 29 40.32 -2.46 14.55
C LYS A 29 39.63 -1.52 13.56
N LEU A 30 40.40 -0.71 12.83
CA LEU A 30 39.92 0.12 11.71
C LEU A 30 39.36 -0.75 10.57
N THR A 31 39.92 -1.94 10.31
CA THR A 31 39.39 -2.87 9.28
C THR A 31 38.06 -3.53 9.70
N LYS A 32 37.87 -3.94 10.96
CA LYS A 32 36.58 -4.53 11.40
C LYS A 32 35.40 -3.57 11.28
N LYS A 33 35.57 -2.32 11.74
CA LYS A 33 34.52 -1.27 11.59
C LYS A 33 34.23 -1.01 10.11
N LYS A 34 35.27 -0.87 9.28
CA LYS A 34 35.12 -0.63 7.83
C LYS A 34 34.45 -1.81 7.12
N ILE A 35 34.79 -3.06 7.48
CA ILE A 35 34.12 -4.28 6.98
C ILE A 35 32.65 -4.31 7.41
N GLN A 36 32.35 -3.95 8.66
CA GLN A 36 30.97 -3.88 9.16
C GLN A 36 30.17 -2.79 8.43
N GLN A 37 30.79 -1.65 8.14
CA GLN A 37 30.21 -0.57 7.35
C GLN A 37 29.98 -0.99 5.89
N ILE A 38 30.92 -1.71 5.27
CA ILE A 38 30.76 -2.27 3.92
C ILE A 38 29.62 -3.29 3.90
N LYS A 39 29.50 -4.15 4.92
CA LYS A 39 28.37 -5.08 5.05
C LYS A 39 27.04 -4.33 5.18
N GLN A 40 26.97 -3.29 6.03
CA GLN A 40 25.79 -2.45 6.18
C GLN A 40 25.43 -1.72 4.88
N ASN A 41 26.41 -1.16 4.18
CA ASN A 41 26.22 -0.47 2.90
C ASN A 41 25.71 -1.42 1.82
N LYS A 42 26.27 -2.63 1.72
CA LYS A 42 25.77 -3.68 0.81
C LYS A 42 24.32 -4.07 1.12
N ILE A 43 23.97 -4.20 2.40
CA ILE A 43 22.58 -4.47 2.82
C ILE A 43 21.65 -3.30 2.44
N LEU A 44 22.09 -2.06 2.62
CA LEU A 44 21.32 -0.88 2.23
C LEU A 44 21.16 -0.77 0.70
N GLU A 45 22.21 -1.11 -0.06
CA GLU A 45 22.16 -1.13 -1.52
C GLU A 45 21.22 -2.21 -2.04
N THR A 46 21.30 -3.44 -1.52
CA THR A 46 20.35 -4.51 -1.90
C THR A 46 18.93 -4.10 -1.53
N GLN A 47 18.69 -3.53 -0.34
CA GLN A 47 17.39 -2.98 0.04
C GLN A 47 16.89 -1.92 -0.95
N LYS A 48 17.75 -0.98 -1.36
CA LYS A 48 17.40 0.05 -2.35
C LYS A 48 17.05 -0.56 -3.70
N GLU A 49 17.77 -1.59 -4.16
CA GLU A 49 17.44 -2.31 -5.40
C GLU A 49 16.10 -3.04 -5.30
N HIS A 50 15.86 -3.74 -4.19
CA HIS A 50 14.57 -4.41 -3.92
C HIS A 50 13.41 -3.41 -3.91
N ILE A 51 13.60 -2.23 -3.29
CA ILE A 51 12.62 -1.13 -3.30
C ILE A 51 12.36 -0.64 -4.74
N LYS A 52 13.41 -0.34 -5.51
CA LYS A 52 13.26 0.08 -6.92
C LYS A 52 12.54 -0.95 -7.78
N ARG A 53 12.85 -2.25 -7.60
CA ARG A 53 12.15 -3.34 -8.30
C ARG A 53 10.68 -3.41 -7.89
N ALA A 54 10.39 -3.30 -6.59
CA ALA A 54 9.02 -3.29 -6.08
C ALA A 54 8.21 -2.07 -6.58
N GLU A 55 8.82 -0.88 -6.63
CA GLU A 55 8.20 0.34 -7.16
C GLU A 55 7.82 0.20 -8.63
N LYS A 56 8.68 -0.43 -9.45
CA LYS A 56 8.38 -0.72 -10.86
C LYS A 56 7.15 -1.63 -10.97
N VAL A 57 7.14 -2.73 -10.22
CA VAL A 57 6.02 -3.71 -10.23
C VAL A 57 4.71 -3.07 -9.75
N LYS A 58 4.78 -2.12 -8.81
CA LYS A 58 3.60 -1.40 -8.30
C LYS A 58 2.95 -0.50 -9.37
N LYS A 59 3.73 0.10 -10.27
CA LYS A 59 3.22 0.92 -11.40
C LYS A 59 2.52 0.09 -12.47
N ASP A 60 2.96 -1.15 -12.67
CA ASP A 60 2.48 -2.04 -13.73
C ASP A 60 1.20 -2.81 -13.34
N ALA A 61 0.80 -2.78 -12.07
CA ALA A 61 -0.33 -3.56 -11.56
C ALA A 61 -1.68 -3.02 -12.07
N GLU A 62 -2.36 -3.80 -12.91
CA GLU A 62 -3.67 -3.48 -13.47
C GLU A 62 -4.73 -3.23 -12.39
N PHE A 63 -4.74 -4.05 -11.34
CA PHE A 63 -5.70 -3.93 -10.24
C PHE A 63 -5.61 -2.59 -9.51
N LEU A 64 -4.40 -2.08 -9.28
CA LEU A 64 -4.21 -0.83 -8.53
C LEU A 64 -4.74 0.39 -9.30
N LYS A 65 -4.83 0.31 -10.64
CA LYS A 65 -5.43 1.36 -11.47
C LYS A 65 -6.95 1.43 -11.32
N LEU A 66 -7.60 0.33 -10.91
CA LEU A 66 -9.05 0.26 -10.70
C LEU A 66 -9.48 0.84 -9.34
N ILE A 67 -8.55 0.96 -8.39
CA ILE A 67 -8.85 1.49 -7.06
C ILE A 67 -8.95 3.01 -7.17
N ILE A 68 -10.10 3.56 -6.78
CA ILE A 68 -10.33 5.00 -6.77
C ILE A 68 -9.60 5.60 -5.56
N SER A 69 -8.65 6.51 -5.82
CA SER A 69 -7.99 7.28 -4.77
C SER A 69 -8.87 8.44 -4.30
N LYS A 70 -8.71 8.85 -3.04
CA LYS A 70 -9.47 9.98 -2.48
C LYS A 70 -9.19 11.29 -3.24
N GLN A 71 -7.97 11.48 -3.72
CA GLN A 71 -7.57 12.67 -4.48
C GLN A 71 -8.28 12.73 -5.84
N GLN A 72 -8.43 11.60 -6.54
CA GLN A 72 -9.18 11.54 -7.80
C GLN A 72 -10.67 11.87 -7.60
N VAL A 73 -11.22 11.54 -6.42
CA VAL A 73 -12.60 11.91 -6.06
C VAL A 73 -12.74 13.41 -5.92
N GLU A 74 -11.82 14.04 -5.21
CA GLU A 74 -11.81 15.48 -4.95
C GLU A 74 -11.58 16.29 -6.25
N ASN A 75 -10.81 15.74 -7.20
CA ASN A 75 -10.54 16.37 -8.49
C ASN A 75 -11.66 16.18 -9.53
N GLY A 76 -12.71 15.40 -9.24
CA GLY A 76 -13.84 15.18 -10.13
C GLY A 76 -13.59 14.25 -11.32
N GLU A 77 -12.49 13.49 -11.31
CA GLU A 77 -12.07 12.62 -12.42
C GLU A 77 -12.71 11.22 -12.40
N ILE A 78 -13.65 10.96 -11.48
CA ILE A 78 -14.24 9.62 -11.33
C ILE A 78 -15.35 9.39 -12.37
N PRO A 79 -15.44 8.19 -12.97
CA PRO A 79 -16.68 7.75 -13.62
C PRO A 79 -17.88 7.85 -12.65
N ASP A 80 -19.05 8.25 -13.17
CA ASP A 80 -20.32 8.31 -12.42
C ASP A 80 -20.67 6.95 -11.82
N SER A 81 -20.15 6.70 -10.64
CA SER A 81 -20.28 5.44 -9.92
C SER A 81 -21.12 5.69 -8.68
N TYR A 82 -22.10 4.82 -8.50
CA TYR A 82 -23.11 4.91 -7.45
C TYR A 82 -22.64 4.16 -6.20
N ILE A 83 -23.25 4.48 -5.05
CA ILE A 83 -23.08 3.71 -3.81
C ILE A 83 -23.19 2.21 -4.10
N THR A 84 -22.30 1.44 -3.48
CA THR A 84 -22.11 -0.01 -3.68
C THR A 84 -23.33 -0.91 -3.57
N ILE A 85 -24.42 -0.42 -2.98
CA ILE A 85 -25.65 -1.20 -2.74
C ILE A 85 -26.46 -1.30 -4.04
N VAL A 86 -26.28 -0.36 -4.97
CA VAL A 86 -27.01 -0.33 -6.24
C VAL A 86 -26.01 -0.66 -7.34
N ASP A 87 -26.25 -1.73 -8.09
CA ASP A 87 -25.47 -2.00 -9.31
C ASP A 87 -25.55 -0.77 -10.21
N SER A 88 -24.40 -0.25 -10.66
CA SER A 88 -24.35 1.02 -11.40
C SER A 88 -25.28 1.02 -12.61
N LYS A 89 -25.33 -0.10 -13.34
CA LYS A 89 -26.22 -0.30 -14.48
C LYS A 89 -27.70 -0.28 -14.10
N LEU A 90 -28.05 -0.88 -12.96
CA LEU A 90 -29.41 -0.90 -12.44
C LEU A 90 -29.81 0.50 -11.94
N ALA A 91 -28.91 1.21 -11.26
CA ALA A 91 -29.12 2.59 -10.82
C ALA A 91 -29.41 3.51 -12.02
N GLU A 92 -28.60 3.44 -13.07
CA GLU A 92 -28.82 4.23 -14.27
C GLU A 92 -30.13 3.88 -14.96
N THR A 93 -30.46 2.60 -15.07
CA THR A 93 -31.70 2.15 -15.70
C THR A 93 -32.92 2.65 -14.92
N ILE A 94 -32.88 2.57 -13.58
CA ILE A 94 -33.93 3.09 -12.71
C ILE A 94 -34.01 4.61 -12.86
N LEU A 95 -32.90 5.34 -12.78
CA LEU A 95 -32.93 6.80 -12.83
C LEU A 95 -33.36 7.33 -14.21
N LYS A 96 -33.08 6.61 -15.29
CA LYS A 96 -33.53 6.94 -16.65
C LYS A 96 -35.02 6.64 -16.84
N ASN A 97 -35.50 5.49 -16.37
CA ASN A 97 -36.87 5.04 -16.61
C ASN A 97 -37.88 5.56 -15.58
N ALA A 98 -37.44 5.88 -14.36
CA ALA A 98 -38.28 6.40 -13.28
C ALA A 98 -39.09 7.66 -13.65
N PRO A 99 -38.52 8.71 -14.27
CA PRO A 99 -39.29 9.92 -14.57
C PRO A 99 -40.41 9.66 -15.59
N GLU A 100 -40.19 8.78 -16.57
CA GLU A 100 -41.20 8.40 -17.56
C GLU A 100 -42.30 7.55 -16.93
N ALA A 101 -41.93 6.51 -16.16
CA ALA A 101 -42.88 5.65 -15.46
C ALA A 101 -43.76 6.40 -14.45
N VAL A 102 -43.21 7.37 -13.73
CA VAL A 102 -43.97 8.23 -12.81
C VAL A 102 -44.98 9.08 -13.58
N ALA A 103 -44.59 9.63 -14.73
CA ALA A 103 -45.48 10.45 -15.54
C ALA A 103 -46.63 9.63 -16.15
N GLU A 104 -46.37 8.38 -16.55
CA GLU A 104 -47.39 7.42 -17.00
C GLU A 104 -48.32 6.96 -15.86
N GLY A 105 -47.79 6.68 -14.67
CA GLY A 105 -48.58 6.22 -13.53
C GLY A 105 -49.54 7.28 -12.96
N ILE A 106 -49.15 8.56 -13.03
CA ILE A 106 -50.03 9.69 -12.66
C ILE A 106 -51.21 9.79 -13.63
N PHE A 107 -51.00 9.55 -14.93
CA PHE A 107 -52.03 9.60 -15.96
C PHE A 107 -53.18 8.61 -15.71
N GLN A 108 -52.86 7.38 -15.28
CA GLN A 108 -53.88 6.35 -15.04
C GLN A 108 -54.73 6.60 -13.78
N ARG A 109 -54.19 7.30 -12.77
CA ARG A 109 -54.82 7.40 -11.45
C ARG A 109 -55.79 8.56 -11.28
N SER A 110 -55.54 9.70 -11.92
CA SER A 110 -56.30 10.93 -11.64
C SER A 110 -57.30 11.31 -12.72
N GLY A 111 -57.20 10.74 -13.93
CA GLY A 111 -58.06 11.14 -15.06
C GLY A 111 -57.92 12.63 -15.47
N ILE A 112 -56.97 13.35 -14.88
CA ILE A 112 -56.72 14.78 -15.11
C ILE A 112 -55.58 14.91 -16.12
N HIS A 113 -55.76 15.80 -17.09
CA HIS A 113 -54.81 16.08 -18.17
C HIS A 113 -53.37 16.20 -17.68
N TYR A 114 -52.49 15.53 -18.42
CA TYR A 114 -51.04 15.62 -18.34
C TYR A 114 -50.60 17.09 -18.24
N SER A 115 -50.23 17.55 -17.04
CA SER A 115 -49.51 18.82 -16.97
C SER A 115 -48.09 18.55 -17.47
N LYS A 116 -47.69 19.18 -18.59
CA LYS A 116 -46.31 19.14 -19.13
C LYS A 116 -45.23 19.48 -18.08
N SER A 117 -45.60 20.05 -16.93
CA SER A 117 -44.70 20.36 -15.81
C SER A 117 -44.25 19.15 -14.97
N THR A 118 -44.94 18.00 -15.03
CA THR A 118 -44.64 16.84 -14.16
C THR A 118 -43.37 16.09 -14.58
N VAL A 119 -43.12 15.95 -15.89
CA VAL A 119 -41.94 15.26 -16.42
C VAL A 119 -40.64 16.00 -16.06
N PRO A 120 -40.52 17.33 -16.22
CA PRO A 120 -39.36 18.10 -15.74
C PRO A 120 -39.11 17.94 -14.24
N GLN A 121 -40.17 17.93 -13.43
CA GLN A 121 -40.05 17.76 -11.98
C GLN A 121 -39.53 16.36 -11.61
N ALA A 122 -40.03 15.31 -12.27
CA ALA A 122 -39.56 13.96 -12.06
C ALA A 122 -38.09 13.77 -12.52
N LYS A 123 -37.69 14.43 -13.62
CA LYS A 123 -36.29 14.47 -14.08
C LYS A 123 -35.39 15.19 -13.06
N ALA A 124 -35.82 16.35 -12.56
CA ALA A 124 -35.09 17.07 -11.51
C ALA A 124 -34.94 16.22 -10.24
N GLN A 125 -35.97 15.46 -9.85
CA GLN A 125 -35.90 14.54 -8.71
C GLN A 125 -34.91 13.39 -8.96
N ALA A 126 -34.86 12.85 -10.18
CA ALA A 126 -33.89 11.83 -10.57
C ALA A 126 -32.45 12.39 -10.51
N ASP A 127 -32.24 13.63 -10.98
CA ASP A 127 -30.93 14.30 -10.92
C ASP A 127 -30.47 14.57 -9.48
N ILE A 128 -31.37 15.03 -8.60
CA ILE A 128 -31.10 15.18 -7.17
C ILE A 128 -30.70 13.83 -6.57
N THR A 129 -31.47 12.80 -6.87
CA THR A 129 -31.22 11.43 -6.37
C THR A 129 -29.85 10.90 -6.85
N ARG A 130 -29.50 11.15 -8.12
CA ARG A 130 -28.19 10.83 -8.69
C ARG A 130 -27.05 11.49 -7.90
N ARG A 131 -27.18 12.78 -7.58
CA ARG A 131 -26.18 13.52 -6.79
C ARG A 131 -26.03 12.96 -5.38
N ILE A 132 -27.14 12.60 -4.73
CA ILE A 132 -27.12 12.01 -3.38
C ILE A 132 -26.40 10.66 -3.38
N ILE A 133 -26.64 9.83 -4.39
CA ILE A 133 -26.07 8.47 -4.49
C ILE A 133 -24.67 8.48 -5.11
N SER A 134 -24.24 9.56 -5.78
CA SER A 134 -22.91 9.65 -6.39
C SER A 134 -21.79 9.48 -5.34
N LEU A 135 -20.72 8.75 -5.67
CA LEU A 135 -19.58 8.55 -4.78
C LEU A 135 -18.84 9.83 -4.41
N GLN A 136 -18.93 10.88 -5.23
CA GLN A 136 -18.28 12.17 -5.00
C GLN A 136 -18.73 12.82 -3.67
N ASN A 137 -20.01 12.68 -3.34
CA ASN A 137 -20.59 13.26 -2.13
C ASN A 137 -20.52 12.32 -0.91
N GLN A 138 -19.85 11.18 -1.03
CA GLN A 138 -19.84 10.14 0.00
C GLN A 138 -18.63 10.23 0.93
N ASN A 139 -18.76 9.65 2.12
CA ASN A 139 -17.68 9.58 3.10
C ASN A 139 -16.56 8.61 2.64
N SER A 140 -15.35 8.83 3.15
CA SER A 140 -14.18 7.93 3.06
C SER A 140 -14.50 6.45 3.32
N VAL A 141 -15.43 6.15 4.23
CA VAL A 141 -15.87 4.78 4.52
C VAL A 141 -16.62 4.15 3.34
N ALA A 142 -17.46 4.93 2.65
CA ALA A 142 -18.20 4.44 1.48
C ALA A 142 -17.24 4.19 0.31
N LEU A 143 -16.27 5.10 0.10
CA LEU A 143 -15.20 4.91 -0.90
C LEU A 143 -14.40 3.63 -0.61
N LEU A 144 -14.03 3.41 0.66
CA LEU A 144 -13.35 2.18 1.07
C LEU A 144 -14.19 0.94 0.74
N LYS A 145 -15.48 0.94 1.09
CA LYS A 145 -16.40 -0.17 0.78
C LYS A 145 -16.50 -0.43 -0.73
N HIS A 146 -16.54 0.63 -1.54
CA HIS A 146 -16.53 0.52 -2.99
C HIS A 146 -15.27 -0.16 -3.51
N ASN A 147 -14.10 0.30 -3.08
CA ASN A 147 -12.82 -0.30 -3.46
C ASN A 147 -12.69 -1.76 -2.97
N LEU A 148 -13.25 -2.09 -1.82
CA LEU A 148 -13.32 -3.47 -1.33
C LEU A 148 -14.15 -4.36 -2.26
N ASN A 149 -15.31 -3.88 -2.72
CA ASN A 149 -16.17 -4.64 -3.63
C ASN A 149 -15.50 -4.85 -5.00
N ILE A 150 -14.76 -3.85 -5.50
CA ILE A 150 -13.93 -4.02 -6.71
C ILE A 150 -12.92 -5.15 -6.49
N ALA A 151 -12.23 -5.17 -5.34
CA ALA A 151 -11.27 -6.23 -5.02
C ALA A 151 -11.92 -7.62 -4.98
N VAL A 152 -13.09 -7.73 -4.34
CA VAL A 152 -13.84 -9.00 -4.30
C VAL A 152 -14.20 -9.45 -5.71
N LYS A 153 -14.83 -8.59 -6.52
CA LYS A 153 -15.24 -8.93 -7.90
C LYS A 153 -14.04 -9.29 -8.78
N TYR A 154 -12.89 -8.64 -8.61
CA TYR A 154 -11.70 -8.86 -9.45
C TYR A 154 -10.95 -10.16 -9.13
N PHE A 155 -10.92 -10.56 -7.85
CA PHE A 155 -10.19 -11.74 -7.39
C PHE A 155 -11.07 -12.96 -7.13
N ALA A 156 -12.40 -12.83 -7.19
CA ALA A 156 -13.35 -13.92 -7.04
C ALA A 156 -13.10 -15.02 -8.08
N ARG A 157 -13.15 -16.28 -7.64
CA ARG A 157 -13.01 -17.45 -8.54
C ARG A 157 -14.33 -17.92 -9.12
N PHE A 158 -15.41 -17.64 -8.41
CA PHE A 158 -16.79 -17.95 -8.77
C PHE A 158 -17.70 -16.85 -8.22
N GLU A 159 -18.94 -16.81 -8.69
CA GLU A 159 -19.91 -15.80 -8.25
C GLU A 159 -20.19 -15.93 -6.74
N GLY A 160 -20.02 -14.84 -6.00
CA GLY A 160 -20.20 -14.83 -4.55
C GLY A 160 -18.99 -15.30 -3.73
N ASP A 161 -17.82 -15.54 -4.36
CA ASP A 161 -16.61 -15.88 -3.64
C ASP A 161 -16.10 -14.71 -2.79
N THR A 162 -16.14 -14.89 -1.47
CA THR A 162 -15.69 -13.88 -0.49
C THR A 162 -14.52 -14.38 0.37
N ALA A 163 -14.23 -15.68 0.33
CA ALA A 163 -13.34 -16.34 1.29
C ALA A 163 -12.04 -16.87 0.68
N SER A 164 -11.91 -16.89 -0.65
CA SER A 164 -10.67 -17.33 -1.29
C SER A 164 -9.44 -16.54 -0.84
N PRO A 165 -8.26 -17.17 -0.67
CA PRO A 165 -7.02 -16.49 -0.28
C PRO A 165 -6.66 -15.30 -1.17
N GLU A 166 -6.94 -15.40 -2.46
CA GLU A 166 -6.73 -14.36 -3.46
C GLU A 166 -7.61 -13.13 -3.17
N VAL A 167 -8.90 -13.36 -2.91
CA VAL A 167 -9.87 -12.32 -2.53
C VAL A 167 -9.48 -11.65 -1.23
N GLN A 168 -9.14 -12.43 -0.21
CA GLN A 168 -8.71 -11.89 1.09
C GLN A 168 -7.43 -11.04 0.95
N ALA A 169 -6.45 -11.49 0.15
CA ALA A 169 -5.23 -10.72 -0.10
C ALA A 169 -5.51 -9.41 -0.84
N GLY A 170 -6.45 -9.41 -1.80
CA GLY A 170 -6.95 -8.19 -2.46
C GLY A 170 -7.61 -7.22 -1.50
N VAL A 171 -8.51 -7.71 -0.63
CA VAL A 171 -9.18 -6.92 0.41
C VAL A 171 -8.18 -6.26 1.36
N PHE A 172 -7.18 -7.01 1.85
CA PHE A 172 -6.14 -6.43 2.69
C PHE A 172 -5.31 -5.38 1.94
N THR A 173 -5.06 -5.58 0.65
CA THR A 173 -4.31 -4.61 -0.17
C THR A 173 -5.01 -3.27 -0.25
N VAL A 174 -6.33 -3.25 -0.46
CA VAL A 174 -7.13 -2.03 -0.44
C VAL A 174 -7.09 -1.35 0.94
N ARG A 175 -7.24 -2.12 2.02
CA ARG A 175 -7.18 -1.57 3.39
C ARG A 175 -5.81 -0.98 3.71
N ILE A 176 -4.73 -1.66 3.30
CA ILE A 176 -3.35 -1.20 3.47
C ILE A 176 -3.14 0.11 2.72
N ALA A 177 -3.64 0.23 1.48
CA ALA A 177 -3.54 1.47 0.70
C ALA A 177 -4.25 2.63 1.40
N ASN A 178 -5.49 2.43 1.84
CA ASN A 178 -6.26 3.46 2.56
C ASN A 178 -5.59 3.91 3.87
N LEU A 179 -5.04 2.96 4.63
CA LEU A 179 -4.29 3.28 5.86
C LEU A 179 -2.97 3.99 5.56
N ALA A 180 -2.28 3.61 4.48
CA ALA A 180 -1.05 4.27 4.07
C ALA A 180 -1.31 5.74 3.74
N ASP A 181 -2.37 6.04 2.97
CA ASP A 181 -2.75 7.41 2.63
C ASP A 181 -3.11 8.24 3.86
N HIS A 182 -3.79 7.65 4.85
CA HIS A 182 -4.04 8.32 6.12
C HIS A 182 -2.74 8.62 6.88
N LEU A 183 -1.84 7.64 6.99
CA LEU A 183 -0.58 7.76 7.74
C LEU A 183 0.42 8.74 7.09
N ARG A 184 0.34 8.95 5.78
CA ARG A 184 1.12 9.99 5.07
C ARG A 184 0.82 11.39 5.57
N ASN A 185 -0.40 11.66 6.01
CA ASN A 185 -0.75 12.94 6.63
C ASN A 185 -0.57 12.86 8.16
N SER A 186 -1.00 11.75 8.77
CA SER A 186 -1.02 11.53 10.22
C SER A 186 0.24 10.83 10.75
N HIS A 187 1.36 11.54 10.79
CA HIS A 187 2.66 10.97 11.16
C HIS A 187 2.77 10.54 12.63
N LYS A 188 1.95 11.08 13.52
CA LYS A 188 1.99 10.81 14.97
C LYS A 188 0.99 9.73 15.42
N ASP A 189 0.20 9.18 14.51
CA ASP A 189 -0.75 8.12 14.85
C ASP A 189 -0.04 6.75 14.91
N HIS A 190 0.33 6.34 16.13
CA HIS A 190 0.99 5.06 16.39
C HIS A 190 0.02 3.88 16.35
N THR A 191 -1.24 4.08 16.71
CA THR A 191 -2.25 3.03 16.76
C THR A 191 -2.61 2.58 15.35
N THR A 192 -2.86 3.52 14.46
CA THR A 192 -3.14 3.22 13.05
C THR A 192 -1.94 2.59 12.36
N ARG A 193 -0.70 3.02 12.69
CA ARG A 193 0.51 2.38 12.19
C ARG A 193 0.63 0.92 12.62
N ARG A 194 0.27 0.61 13.87
CA ARG A 194 0.21 -0.77 14.35
C ARG A 194 -0.78 -1.60 13.55
N ILE A 195 -1.98 -1.06 13.29
CA ILE A 195 -3.02 -1.75 12.48
C ILE A 195 -2.53 -1.97 11.05
N TYR A 196 -1.90 -0.97 10.44
CA TYR A 196 -1.28 -1.06 9.12
C TYR A 196 -0.27 -2.22 9.04
N THR A 197 0.66 -2.29 10.00
CA THR A 197 1.63 -3.38 10.08
C THR A 197 0.95 -4.73 10.29
N GLN A 198 -0.08 -4.81 11.14
CA GLN A 198 -0.83 -6.05 11.32
C GLN A 198 -1.50 -6.52 10.01
N TYR A 199 -2.04 -5.61 9.19
CA TYR A 199 -2.64 -5.96 7.91
C TYR A 199 -1.61 -6.43 6.89
N LEU A 200 -0.43 -5.82 6.85
CA LEU A 200 0.69 -6.32 6.04
C LEU A 200 1.04 -7.77 6.39
N HIS A 201 1.17 -8.07 7.68
CA HIS A 201 1.49 -9.42 8.16
C HIS A 201 0.37 -10.43 7.86
N LYS A 202 -0.91 -10.03 8.02
CA LYS A 202 -2.05 -10.87 7.67
C LYS A 202 -2.05 -11.22 6.18
N ARG A 203 -1.86 -10.23 5.31
CA ARG A 203 -1.76 -10.44 3.85
C ARG A 203 -0.59 -11.36 3.51
N GLN A 204 0.57 -11.15 4.12
CA GLN A 204 1.74 -12.00 3.92
C GLN A 204 1.46 -13.46 4.31
N LYS A 205 0.81 -13.69 5.46
CA LYS A 205 0.43 -15.04 5.91
C LYS A 205 -0.50 -15.74 4.92
N ILE A 206 -1.48 -15.01 4.39
CA ILE A 206 -2.43 -15.54 3.39
C ILE A 206 -1.71 -15.91 2.09
N LEU A 207 -0.80 -15.04 1.61
CA LEU A 207 -0.04 -15.31 0.39
C LEU A 207 0.94 -16.49 0.57
N ARG A 208 1.55 -16.65 1.75
CA ARG A 208 2.36 -17.83 2.09
C ARG A 208 1.53 -19.11 2.09
N TYR A 209 0.30 -19.06 2.62
CA TYR A 209 -0.63 -20.19 2.55
C TYR A 209 -1.02 -20.51 1.10
N LEU A 210 -1.34 -19.49 0.29
CA LEU A 210 -1.66 -19.70 -1.12
C LEU A 210 -0.48 -20.35 -1.87
N LYS A 211 0.75 -19.95 -1.57
CA LYS A 211 1.97 -20.55 -2.13
C LYS A 211 2.08 -22.05 -1.82
N THR A 212 1.74 -22.49 -0.60
CA THR A 212 1.78 -23.93 -0.26
C THR A 212 0.65 -24.72 -0.89
N GLN A 213 -0.49 -24.08 -1.17
CA GLN A 213 -1.63 -24.72 -1.82
C GLN A 213 -1.49 -24.81 -3.34
N SER A 214 -0.99 -23.75 -4.01
CA SER A 214 -0.87 -23.70 -5.46
C SER A 214 0.10 -22.60 -5.89
N LEU A 215 1.20 -23.03 -6.51
CA LEU A 215 2.25 -22.13 -6.99
C LEU A 215 1.75 -21.20 -8.11
N GLU A 216 0.96 -21.73 -9.03
CA GLU A 216 0.41 -21.00 -10.18
C GLU A 216 -0.53 -19.87 -9.73
N ARG A 217 -1.47 -20.18 -8.83
CA ARG A 217 -2.38 -19.17 -8.26
C ARG A 217 -1.65 -18.11 -7.46
N TYR A 218 -0.57 -18.50 -6.78
CA TYR A 218 0.28 -17.56 -6.06
C TYR A 218 0.93 -16.54 -7.00
N TYR A 219 1.61 -16.96 -8.07
CA TYR A 219 2.28 -16.03 -8.99
C TYR A 219 1.30 -15.15 -9.77
N THR A 220 0.17 -15.70 -10.21
CA THR A 220 -0.88 -14.92 -10.88
C THR A 220 -1.46 -13.85 -9.96
N THR A 221 -1.71 -14.20 -8.69
CA THR A 221 -2.20 -13.24 -7.68
C THR A 221 -1.17 -12.17 -7.36
N LEU A 222 0.11 -12.52 -7.25
CA LEU A 222 1.20 -11.55 -7.05
C LEU A 222 1.28 -10.53 -8.19
N LYS A 223 1.23 -11.00 -9.45
CA LYS A 223 1.26 -10.13 -10.63
C LYS A 223 0.08 -9.16 -10.62
N LYS A 224 -1.13 -9.66 -10.35
CA LYS A 224 -2.35 -8.85 -10.24
C LYS A 224 -2.24 -7.79 -9.14
N LEU A 225 -1.71 -8.14 -7.97
CA LEU A 225 -1.56 -7.22 -6.82
C LEU A 225 -0.38 -6.25 -6.94
N GLY A 226 0.53 -6.46 -7.90
CA GLY A 226 1.76 -5.67 -7.99
C GLY A 226 2.75 -5.95 -6.87
N LEU A 227 2.84 -7.21 -6.40
CA LEU A 227 3.74 -7.61 -5.33
C LEU A 227 4.87 -8.50 -5.86
N THR A 228 6.07 -8.34 -5.30
CA THR A 228 7.20 -9.24 -5.58
C THR A 228 7.20 -10.43 -4.60
N PRO A 229 7.73 -11.61 -5.01
CA PRO A 229 7.84 -12.76 -4.12
C PRO A 229 8.65 -12.47 -2.84
N GLU A 230 9.66 -11.62 -2.95
CA GLU A 230 10.52 -11.21 -1.84
C GLU A 230 9.74 -10.54 -0.71
N MET A 231 8.69 -9.76 -1.02
CA MET A 231 7.84 -9.11 -0.02
C MET A 231 7.01 -10.13 0.78
N VAL A 232 6.76 -11.32 0.22
CA VAL A 232 6.03 -12.39 0.90
C VAL A 232 6.98 -13.27 1.71
N GLU A 233 8.20 -13.49 1.23
CA GLU A 233 9.16 -14.40 1.86
C GLU A 233 9.91 -13.73 3.01
N ASN A 234 10.39 -12.51 2.79
CA ASN A 234 11.22 -11.79 3.76
C ASN A 234 10.41 -11.29 4.97
N GLN A 235 11.10 -11.05 6.07
CA GLN A 235 10.49 -10.43 7.24
C GLN A 235 10.10 -8.98 6.93
N ILE A 236 8.90 -8.58 7.33
CA ILE A 236 8.44 -7.21 7.18
C ILE A 236 9.06 -6.39 8.31
N PRO A 237 9.92 -5.40 8.03
CA PRO A 237 10.47 -4.53 9.05
C PRO A 237 9.37 -3.62 9.59
N PHE A 238 9.40 -3.29 10.89
CA PHE A 238 8.48 -2.32 11.45
C PHE A 238 8.84 -0.92 10.91
N PRO A 239 7.99 -0.29 10.08
CA PRO A 239 8.35 0.97 9.44
C PRO A 239 8.33 2.11 10.47
N LYS A 240 9.41 2.91 10.51
CA LYS A 240 9.42 4.15 11.33
C LYS A 240 8.49 5.22 10.76
N ARG A 241 8.34 5.26 9.43
CA ARG A 241 7.44 6.14 8.67
C ARG A 241 6.87 5.35 7.49
N VAL A 242 5.64 5.66 7.10
CA VAL A 242 5.03 5.15 5.86
C VAL A 242 5.29 6.19 4.77
N GLU A 243 5.89 5.76 3.67
CA GLU A 243 6.16 6.55 2.46
C GLU A 243 5.13 6.20 1.37
#